data_AF-A0A2N3E1S7-F1
#
_entry.id   AF-A0A2N3E1S7-F1
#
_cell.length_a   1.000
_cell.length_b   1.000
_cell.length_c   1.000
_cell.angle_alpha   90.00
_cell.angle_beta   90.00
_cell.angle_gamma   90.00
#
_symmetry.space_group_name_H-M   'P 1'
#
loop_
_entity.id
_entity.type
_entity.pdbx_description
1 polymer ?
#
loop_
_entity_poly.entity_id
_entity_poly.type
_entity_poly.pdbx_seq_one_letter_code
_entity_poly.pdbx_strand_id
1 'polypeptide(L)' 'MADSMPQFIHLRLHSAYSLLEGAIRIKDLPKLCKAEGMPALALTDTANLFGALEFSEVMAGAGIQPITGCT' A
#
# COMPACT_ATOMS: atom_id res chain seq x y z
N MET A 1 2.89 5.94 27.78
CA MET A 1 3.39 6.35 26.46
C MET A 1 2.14 6.49 25.61
N ALA A 2 1.77 7.70 25.17
CA ALA A 2 0.57 7.85 24.35
C ALA A 2 0.85 7.09 23.05
N ASP A 3 0.30 5.89 22.95
CA ASP A 3 0.31 5.09 21.74
C ASP A 3 -0.51 5.90 20.73
N SER A 4 0.17 6.72 19.93
CA SER A 4 -0.48 7.62 19.00
C SER A 4 -1.08 6.77 17.89
N MET A 5 -2.30 6.31 18.13
CA MET A 5 -3.12 5.57 17.18
C MET A 5 -3.00 6.22 15.80
N PRO A 6 -2.72 5.45 14.74
CA PRO A 6 -2.65 6.01 13.40
C PRO A 6 -3.97 6.71 13.07
N GLN A 7 -3.89 8.00 12.78
CA GLN A 7 -5.07 8.84 12.54
C GLN A 7 -5.75 8.50 11.20
N PHE A 8 -4.99 7.93 10.25
CA PHE A 8 -5.48 7.60 8.92
C PHE A 8 -4.72 6.44 8.29
N ILE A 9 -5.44 5.56 7.59
CA ILE A 9 -4.88 4.45 6.80
C ILE A 9 -5.56 4.47 5.44
N HIS A 10 -4.75 4.48 4.36
CA HIS A 10 -5.27 4.37 2.99
C HIS A 10 -5.71 2.93 2.73
N LEU A 11 -7.03 2.70 2.65
CA LEU A 11 -7.63 1.38 2.40
C LEU A 11 -8.04 1.16 0.94
N ARG A 12 -7.85 2.16 0.07
CA ARG A 12 -8.09 2.04 -1.36
C ARG A 12 -6.98 2.74 -2.13
N LEU A 13 -6.19 1.96 -2.85
CA LEU A 13 -5.08 2.43 -3.66
C LEU A 13 -4.98 1.60 -4.93
N HIS A 14 -4.86 2.26 -6.07
CA HIS A 14 -4.63 1.64 -7.36
C HIS A 14 -3.15 1.82 -7.73
N SER A 15 -2.43 0.72 -7.93
CA SER A 15 -1.05 0.72 -8.41
C SER A 15 -0.99 0.78 -9.94
N ALA A 16 0.22 0.81 -10.49
CA ALA A 16 0.46 0.66 -11.92
C ALA A 16 -0.11 -0.66 -12.52
N TYR A 17 -0.46 -1.64 -11.69
CA TYR A 17 -1.15 -2.86 -12.10
C TYR A 17 -2.67 -2.67 -12.28
N SER A 18 -3.24 -1.56 -11.81
CA SER A 18 -4.56 -1.10 -12.26
C SER A 18 -4.43 -0.47 -13.64
N LEU A 19 -4.60 -1.32 -14.66
CA LEU A 19 -4.43 -0.97 -16.07
C LEU A 19 -5.26 0.28 -16.41
N LEU A 20 -4.59 1.31 -16.94
CA LEU A 20 -5.17 2.59 -17.35
C LEU A 20 -5.74 3.48 -16.21
N GLU A 21 -5.60 3.07 -14.95
CA GLU A 21 -6.20 3.76 -13.80
C GLU A 21 -5.19 4.15 -12.71
N GLY A 22 -4.13 3.36 -12.49
CA GLY A 22 -3.11 3.65 -11.48
C GLY A 22 -1.75 4.01 -12.09
N ALA A 23 -1.06 4.96 -11.46
CA ALA A 23 0.25 5.45 -11.92
C ALA A 23 1.40 5.11 -10.95
N ILE A 24 1.08 4.69 -9.72
CA ILE A 24 2.08 4.51 -8.67
C ILE A 24 2.75 3.15 -8.75
N ARG A 25 4.08 3.14 -8.72
CA ARG A 25 4.86 1.88 -8.69
C ARG A 25 4.97 1.39 -7.25
N ILE A 26 4.86 0.08 -7.07
CA ILE A 26 4.91 -0.54 -5.73
C ILE A 26 6.17 -0.17 -4.95
N LYS A 27 7.32 -0.11 -5.64
CA LYS A 27 8.62 0.18 -5.02
C LYS A 27 8.73 1.59 -4.42
N ASP A 28 7.88 2.52 -4.85
CA ASP A 28 7.88 3.90 -4.35
C ASP A 28 6.98 4.06 -3.10
N LEU A 29 6.06 3.12 -2.85
CA LEU A 29 5.09 3.18 -1.75
C LEU A 29 5.72 3.19 -0.35
N PRO A 30 6.77 2.41 -0.04
CA PRO A 30 7.38 2.44 1.28
C PRO A 30 7.94 3.81 1.65
N LYS A 31 8.51 4.53 0.68
CA LYS A 31 9.08 5.86 0.90
C LYS A 31 7.99 6.86 1.29
N LEU A 32 6.86 6.82 0.59
CA LEU A 32 5.69 7.68 0.87
C LEU A 32 5.08 7.35 2.23
N CYS A 33 4.85 6.07 2.52
CA CYS A 33 4.28 5.64 3.80
C CYS A 33 5.16 6.05 4.99
N LYS A 34 6.49 5.95 4.85
CA LYS A 34 7.42 6.42 5.90
C LYS A 34 7.41 7.93 6.07
N ALA A 35 7.33 8.69 4.97
CA ALA A 35 7.27 10.16 5.03
C ALA A 35 6.00 10.65 5.75
N GLU A 36 4.89 9.97 5.53
CA GLU A 36 3.58 10.32 6.10
C GLU A 36 3.26 9.58 7.42
N GLY A 37 4.19 8.77 7.94
CA GLY A 37 3.99 8.02 9.18
C GLY A 37 2.85 7.00 9.13
N MET A 38 2.57 6.42 7.96
CA MET A 38 1.51 5.41 7.78
C MET A 38 2.00 4.01 8.15
N PRO A 39 1.45 3.36 9.19
CA PRO A 39 1.89 2.03 9.61
C PRO A 39 1.30 0.89 8.78
N ALA A 40 0.27 1.17 7.97
CA ALA A 40 -0.40 0.22 7.09
C ALA A 40 -0.83 0.89 5.79
N LEU A 41 -0.96 0.10 4.73
CA LEU A 41 -1.46 0.55 3.43
C LEU A 41 -2.20 -0.60 2.76
N ALA A 42 -3.33 -0.32 2.11
CA ALA A 42 -3.99 -1.30 1.27
C ALA A 42 -3.65 -1.11 -0.21
N LEU A 43 -3.51 -2.22 -0.93
CA LEU A 43 -3.51 -2.27 -2.38
C LEU A 43 -4.83 -2.89 -2.84
N THR A 44 -5.56 -2.18 -3.70
CA THR A 44 -6.89 -2.57 -4.19
C THR A 44 -6.96 -2.32 -5.70
N ASP A 45 -6.22 -3.12 -6.47
CA ASP A 45 -6.20 -2.96 -7.92
C ASP A 45 -7.52 -3.38 -8.59
N THR A 46 -7.79 -2.81 -9.76
CA THR A 46 -9.06 -3.01 -10.49
C THR A 46 -9.12 -4.39 -11.12
N ALA A 47 -10.06 -5.21 -10.65
CA ALA A 47 -10.35 -6.58 -11.09
C ALA A 47 -9.12 -7.52 -11.10
N ASN A 48 -8.06 -7.20 -10.35
CA ASN A 48 -6.83 -7.99 -10.35
C ASN A 48 -6.02 -7.91 -9.05
N LEU A 49 -5.07 -8.83 -8.92
CA LEU A 49 -4.10 -8.92 -7.82
C LEU A 49 -2.67 -9.13 -8.35
N PHE A 50 -2.36 -8.66 -9.57
CA PHE A 50 -1.08 -8.95 -10.23
C PHE A 50 0.12 -8.47 -9.42
N GLY A 51 0.00 -7.29 -8.80
CA GLY A 51 1.02 -6.68 -7.95
C GLY A 51 0.99 -7.14 -6.49
N ALA A 52 0.06 -8.02 -6.08
CA ALA A 52 -0.19 -8.29 -4.66
C ALA A 52 1.01 -8.94 -3.94
N LEU A 53 1.73 -9.86 -4.60
CA LEU A 53 2.91 -10.49 -4.01
C LEU A 53 4.05 -9.49 -3.86
N GLU A 54 4.38 -8.76 -4.93
CA GLU A 54 5.43 -7.73 -4.92
C GLU A 54 5.12 -6.68 -3.84
N PHE A 55 3.86 -6.25 -3.74
CA PHE A 55 3.38 -5.33 -2.71
C PHE A 55 3.61 -5.88 -1.30
N SER A 56 3.18 -7.12 -1.04
CA SER A 56 3.31 -7.74 0.26
C SER A 56 4.77 -7.81 0.70
N GLU A 57 5.68 -8.26 -0.17
CA GLU A 57 7.10 -8.39 0.14
C GLU A 57 7.77 -7.04 0.36
N VAL A 58 7.52 -6.07 -0.51
CA VAL A 58 8.12 -4.72 -0.45
C VAL A 58 7.67 -3.97 0.80
N MET A 59 6.38 -4.02 1.13
CA MET A 59 5.83 -3.32 2.29
C MET A 59 6.22 -4.00 3.60
N ALA A 60 6.15 -5.32 3.68
CA ALA A 60 6.58 -6.06 4.86
C ALA A 60 8.08 -5.87 5.13
N GLY A 61 8.92 -5.90 4.09
CA GLY A 61 10.36 -5.60 4.21
C GLY A 61 10.65 -4.17 4.69
N ALA A 62 9.71 -3.24 4.50
CA ALA A 62 9.81 -1.87 4.98
C ALA A 62 9.24 -1.67 6.40
N GLY A 63 8.66 -2.72 7.01
CA GLY A 63 8.03 -2.66 8.33
C GLY A 63 6.63 -2.02 8.33
N ILE A 64 5.98 -1.96 7.17
CA ILE A 64 4.63 -1.41 7.02
C ILE A 64 3.69 -2.58 6.76
N GLN A 65 2.53 -2.60 7.41
CA GLN A 65 1.54 -3.68 7.25
C GLN A 65 0.88 -3.59 5.86
N PRO A 66 1.09 -4.57 4.96
CA PRO A 66 0.35 -4.65 3.71
C PRO A 66 -1.08 -5.16 3.97
N ILE A 67 -2.06 -4.54 3.32
CA ILE A 67 -3.45 -5.01 3.28
C ILE A 67 -3.78 -5.30 1.81
N THR A 68 -4.05 -6.55 1.48
CA THR A 68 -4.34 -6.94 0.09
C THR A 68 -5.84 -6.96 -0.15
N GLY A 69 -6.29 -6.33 -1.24
CA GLY A 69 -7.66 -6.40 -1.72
C GLY A 69 -7.72 -6.18 -3.22
N CYS A 70 -8.94 -6.19 -3.77
CA CYS A 70 -9.23 -5.82 -5.15
C CYS A 70 -10.61 -5.15 -5.20
N THR A 71 -10.83 -4.32 -6.21
CA THR A 71 -12.13 -3.68 -6.49
C THR A 71 -12.67 -4.08 -7.83
#